data_AF-A0A8T5GMP9-F1
#
_entry.id   AF-A0A8T5GMP9-F1
#
_cell.length_a   1.000
_cell.length_b   1.000
_cell.length_c   1.000
_cell.angle_alpha   90.00
_cell.angle_beta   90.00
_cell.angle_gamma   90.00
#
_symmetry.space_group_name_H-M   'P 1'
#
loop_
_entity.id
_entity.type
_entity.pdbx_description
1 polymer ?
#
loop_
_entity_poly.entity_id
_entity_poly.type
_entity_poly.pdbx_seq_one_letter_code
_entity_poly.pdbx_strand_id
1 'polypeptide(L)'
;MLTLKQIVFIIFLISVLFIVGCTVTEDVETETIEENQSIDEQTETPTECSPEWICIDDNTKAYQYSNCSITGQKECTLSCNDGACRAAKTCNSGFVCINDDMQAFQKEDCKTTKKKWCDYGCSGNACNPAPENGNVTNTTETNETVEDVEDVVTIDIKQLEIGDEVIITVAETNYNLSVYNIEMDRVRIKVNDAKSDWLVRTGNSTIVGGLEITLQDVLFQSYPGGLKAIEYTIP
;
A
#
# COMPACT_ATOMS: atom_id res chain seq x y z
N MET A 1 34.32 -30.55 -10.29
CA MET A 1 35.22 -29.73 -11.11
C MET A 1 34.75 -29.85 -12.56
N LEU A 2 34.02 -28.85 -13.05
CA LEU A 2 33.50 -28.87 -14.43
C LEU A 2 34.68 -28.70 -15.39
N THR A 3 34.75 -29.58 -16.40
CA THR A 3 35.80 -29.47 -17.42
C THR A 3 35.51 -28.27 -18.32
N LEU A 4 36.55 -27.62 -18.86
CA LEU A 4 36.40 -26.44 -19.72
C LEU A 4 35.41 -26.68 -20.88
N LYS A 5 35.34 -27.91 -21.41
CA LYS A 5 34.36 -28.32 -22.43
C LYS A 5 32.91 -28.24 -21.96
N GLN A 6 32.62 -28.57 -20.70
CA GLN A 6 31.26 -28.50 -20.15
C GLN A 6 30.81 -27.06 -19.92
N ILE A 7 31.72 -26.17 -19.53
CA ILE A 7 31.41 -24.74 -19.34
C ILE A 7 31.06 -24.09 -20.69
N VAL A 8 31.81 -24.38 -21.75
CA VAL A 8 31.53 -23.85 -23.11
C VAL A 8 30.17 -24.34 -23.63
N PHE A 9 29.82 -25.61 -23.39
CA PHE A 9 28.54 -26.16 -23.80
C PHE A 9 27.36 -25.51 -23.06
N ILE A 10 27.49 -25.26 -21.75
CA ILE A 10 26.43 -24.61 -20.95
C ILE A 10 26.21 -23.16 -21.39
N ILE A 11 27.29 -22.40 -21.65
CA ILE A 11 27.19 -21.02 -22.14
C ILE A 11 26.50 -20.98 -23.51
N PHE A 12 26.85 -21.90 -24.42
CA PHE A 12 26.19 -22.00 -25.72
C PHE A 12 24.69 -22.31 -25.59
N LEU A 13 24.31 -23.20 -24.66
CA LEU A 13 22.92 -23.60 -24.45
C LEU A 13 22.07 -22.46 -23.85
N ILE A 14 22.64 -21.67 -22.93
CA ILE A 14 22.01 -20.45 -22.40
C ILE A 14 21.83 -19.41 -23.52
N SER A 15 22.81 -19.26 -24.41
CA SER A 15 22.75 -18.29 -25.52
C SER A 15 21.61 -18.60 -26.50
N VAL A 16 21.35 -19.88 -26.79
CA VAL A 16 20.26 -20.30 -27.68
C VAL A 16 18.89 -20.07 -27.04
N LEU A 17 18.76 -20.22 -25.72
CA LEU A 17 17.51 -19.98 -24.99
C LEU A 17 17.05 -18.51 -25.03
N PHE A 18 17.96 -17.54 -25.15
CA PHE A 18 17.61 -16.13 -25.27
C PHE A 18 17.11 -15.72 -26.66
N ILE A 19 17.36 -16.50 -27.72
CA ILE A 19 16.98 -16.14 -29.10
C ILE A 19 15.52 -16.52 -29.39
N VAL A 20 14.91 -17.42 -28.62
CA VAL A 20 13.53 -17.90 -28.86
C VAL A 20 12.47 -17.09 -28.06
N GLY A 21 12.89 -16.05 -27.31
CA GLY A 21 12.01 -15.32 -26.38
C GLY A 21 11.27 -14.10 -26.92
N CYS A 22 11.50 -13.67 -28.17
CA CYS A 22 10.85 -12.47 -28.73
C CYS A 22 10.07 -12.79 -30.01
N THR A 23 8.97 -13.52 -29.88
CA THR A 23 7.84 -13.36 -30.81
C THR A 23 6.70 -12.75 -30.02
N VAL A 24 6.76 -11.44 -29.81
CA VAL A 24 5.58 -10.67 -29.40
C VAL A 24 4.68 -10.62 -30.63
N THR A 25 3.66 -11.46 -30.61
CA THR A 25 2.53 -11.37 -31.53
C THR A 25 1.76 -10.12 -31.15
N GLU A 26 1.95 -9.03 -31.89
CA GLU A 26 1.04 -7.89 -31.86
C GLU A 26 -0.23 -8.29 -32.62
N ASP A 27 -1.15 -8.97 -31.93
CA ASP A 27 -2.55 -9.01 -32.38
C ASP A 27 -3.16 -7.64 -32.04
N VAL A 28 -3.02 -6.71 -32.99
CA VAL A 28 -3.78 -5.47 -33.04
C VAL A 28 -5.20 -5.85 -33.45
N GLU A 29 -6.06 -6.11 -32.47
CA GLU A 29 -7.50 -6.04 -32.67
C GLU A 29 -7.88 -4.57 -32.88
N THR A 30 -8.06 -4.21 -34.14
CA THR A 30 -8.73 -2.98 -34.54
C THR A 30 -10.20 -3.09 -34.17
N GLU A 31 -10.53 -2.76 -32.92
CA GLU A 31 -11.91 -2.43 -32.57
C GLU A 31 -12.24 -1.07 -33.21
N THR A 32 -12.97 -1.14 -34.33
CA THR A 32 -13.78 -0.04 -34.83
C THR A 32 -14.84 0.32 -33.79
N ILE A 33 -14.53 1.30 -32.93
CA ILE A 33 -15.51 1.94 -32.07
C ILE A 33 -16.29 2.94 -32.92
N GLU A 34 -17.57 2.63 -33.11
CA GLU A 34 -18.57 3.52 -33.68
C GLU A 34 -18.71 4.80 -32.83
N GLU A 35 -18.29 5.90 -33.45
CA GLU A 35 -18.91 7.22 -33.48
C GLU A 35 -20.27 7.34 -32.76
N ASN A 36 -20.28 7.98 -31.58
CA ASN A 36 -21.27 9.00 -31.20
C ASN A 36 -20.98 9.54 -29.78
N GLN A 37 -20.05 10.49 -29.69
CA GLN A 37 -20.11 11.50 -28.63
C GLN A 37 -20.00 12.88 -29.27
N SER A 38 -21.13 13.56 -29.28
CA SER A 38 -21.30 14.99 -29.48
C SER A 38 -20.41 15.73 -28.47
N ILE A 39 -19.15 15.97 -28.86
CA ILE A 39 -18.30 16.96 -28.23
C ILE A 39 -18.89 18.31 -28.64
N ASP A 40 -19.51 19.00 -27.69
CA ASP A 40 -19.79 20.43 -27.82
C ASP A 40 -18.45 21.13 -28.02
N GLU A 41 -18.12 21.37 -29.29
CA GLU A 41 -17.04 22.24 -29.73
C GLU A 41 -17.41 23.67 -29.30
N GLN A 42 -17.13 24.01 -28.04
CA GLN A 42 -16.92 25.39 -27.65
C GLN A 42 -15.74 25.89 -28.47
N THR A 43 -16.06 26.49 -29.61
CA THR A 43 -15.13 27.22 -30.45
C THR A 43 -14.71 28.47 -29.66
N GLU A 44 -13.80 28.30 -28.71
CA GLU A 44 -13.06 29.41 -28.16
C GLU A 44 -12.30 30.06 -29.32
N THR A 45 -12.68 31.31 -29.61
CA THR A 45 -12.01 32.14 -30.61
C THR A 45 -10.50 32.08 -30.38
N PRO A 46 -9.68 31.95 -31.44
CA PRO A 46 -8.24 31.74 -31.30
C PRO A 46 -7.63 32.92 -30.54
N THR A 47 -7.37 32.69 -29.26
CA THR A 47 -6.58 33.57 -28.41
C THR A 47 -5.25 33.78 -29.11
N GLU A 48 -4.83 35.03 -29.30
CA GLU A 48 -3.56 35.35 -29.95
C GLU A 48 -2.43 34.52 -29.33
N CYS A 49 -1.77 33.69 -30.14
CA CYS A 49 -0.66 32.86 -29.67
C CYS A 49 0.53 33.75 -29.31
N SER A 50 0.94 33.70 -28.04
CA SER A 50 2.08 34.44 -27.52
C SER A 50 3.25 33.47 -27.25
N PRO A 51 4.52 33.86 -27.47
CA PRO A 51 5.64 32.97 -27.18
C PRO A 51 5.84 32.72 -25.67
N GLU A 52 5.42 31.56 -25.17
CA GLU A 52 5.50 31.21 -23.74
C GLU A 52 5.60 29.71 -23.48
N TRP A 53 5.90 29.32 -22.24
CA TRP A 53 5.78 27.93 -21.81
C TRP A 53 4.33 27.67 -21.41
N ILE A 54 3.71 26.65 -22.00
CA ILE A 54 2.34 26.23 -21.68
C ILE A 54 2.34 24.79 -21.18
N CYS A 55 1.30 24.42 -20.43
CA CYS A 55 0.99 23.03 -20.13
C CYS A 55 0.17 22.46 -21.29
N ILE A 56 0.66 21.40 -21.92
CA ILE A 56 -0.08 20.70 -22.99
C ILE A 56 -0.97 19.59 -22.42
N ASP A 57 -0.58 19.07 -21.25
CA ASP A 57 -1.34 18.15 -20.42
C ASP A 57 -0.89 18.32 -18.95
N ASP A 58 -1.53 17.58 -18.03
CA ASP A 58 -1.25 17.64 -16.59
C ASP A 58 0.20 17.31 -16.22
N ASN A 59 0.95 16.62 -17.07
CA ASN A 59 2.29 16.12 -16.80
C ASN A 59 3.34 16.60 -17.79
N THR A 60 2.99 17.43 -18.77
CA THR A 60 3.91 17.85 -19.82
C THR A 60 3.77 19.33 -20.11
N LYS A 61 4.90 20.02 -20.15
CA LYS A 61 4.98 21.40 -20.62
C LYS A 61 5.75 21.51 -21.92
N ALA A 62 5.43 22.52 -22.71
CA ALA A 62 6.11 22.78 -23.96
C ALA A 62 6.18 24.28 -24.25
N TYR A 63 7.10 24.68 -25.12
CA TYR A 63 7.25 26.07 -25.53
C TYR A 63 6.41 26.32 -26.78
N GLN A 64 5.45 27.25 -26.68
CA GLN A 64 4.63 27.71 -27.79
C GLN A 64 5.30 28.92 -28.47
N TYR A 65 5.30 28.95 -29.80
CA TYR A 65 5.73 30.09 -30.60
C TYR A 65 4.54 30.97 -31.00
N SER A 66 4.81 32.18 -31.52
CA SER A 66 3.78 33.11 -32.01
C SER A 66 2.96 32.61 -33.20
N ASN A 67 3.43 31.58 -33.91
CA ASN A 67 2.68 30.88 -34.95
C ASN A 67 1.89 29.67 -34.42
N CYS A 68 1.71 29.58 -33.09
CA CYS A 68 1.07 28.48 -32.36
C CYS A 68 1.78 27.11 -32.48
N SER A 69 2.97 27.05 -33.10
CA SER A 69 3.75 25.80 -33.11
C SER A 69 4.38 25.53 -31.74
N ILE A 70 4.50 24.26 -31.37
CA ILE A 70 4.97 23.82 -30.06
C ILE A 70 6.31 23.08 -30.21
N THR A 71 7.26 23.32 -29.30
CA THR A 71 8.56 22.62 -29.24
C THR A 71 9.01 22.37 -27.80
N GLY A 72 10.09 21.60 -27.63
CA GLY A 72 10.79 21.51 -26.34
C GLY A 72 9.97 20.88 -25.23
N GLN A 73 9.18 19.84 -25.55
CA GLN A 73 8.37 19.12 -24.57
C GLN A 73 9.24 18.63 -23.41
N LYS A 74 8.77 18.87 -22.19
CA LYS A 74 9.42 18.45 -20.96
C LYS A 74 8.38 17.85 -20.02
N GLU A 75 8.63 16.62 -19.62
CA GLU A 75 7.84 15.92 -18.61
C GLU A 75 8.04 16.58 -17.23
N CYS A 76 6.93 16.83 -16.57
CA CYS A 76 6.83 17.37 -15.22
C CYS A 76 6.58 16.19 -14.26
N THR A 77 7.50 15.95 -13.34
CA THR A 77 7.46 14.79 -12.43
C THR A 77 6.23 14.71 -11.51
N LEU A 78 5.60 15.85 -11.20
CA LEU A 78 4.41 15.91 -10.35
C LEU A 78 3.18 16.43 -11.08
N SER A 79 3.30 17.58 -11.74
CA SER A 79 2.25 18.17 -12.59
C SER A 79 2.78 19.42 -13.29
N CYS A 80 2.12 19.83 -14.37
CA CYS A 80 2.24 21.13 -14.99
C CYS A 80 1.06 22.01 -14.57
N ASN A 81 1.34 23.24 -14.13
CA ASN A 81 0.31 24.26 -13.93
C ASN A 81 0.84 25.62 -14.35
N ASP A 82 0.01 26.42 -15.04
CA ASP A 82 0.36 27.77 -15.52
C ASP A 82 1.72 27.85 -16.24
N GLY A 83 2.00 26.88 -17.13
CA GLY A 83 3.26 26.84 -17.89
C GLY A 83 4.51 26.43 -17.10
N ALA A 84 4.36 26.09 -15.82
CA ALA A 84 5.44 25.67 -14.95
C ALA A 84 5.24 24.23 -14.47
N CYS A 85 6.31 23.44 -14.44
CA CYS A 85 6.28 22.19 -13.70
C CYS A 85 6.22 22.52 -12.21
N ARG A 86 5.26 21.93 -11.48
CA ARG A 86 5.26 21.99 -10.02
C ARG A 86 6.58 21.38 -9.54
N ALA A 87 7.34 22.18 -8.79
CA ALA A 87 8.49 21.65 -8.08
C ALA A 87 8.01 20.51 -7.18
N ALA A 88 8.81 19.44 -7.09
CA ALA A 88 8.56 18.40 -6.10
C ALA A 88 8.34 19.08 -4.75
N LYS A 89 7.25 18.74 -4.05
CA LYS A 89 7.06 19.22 -2.68
C LYS A 89 8.30 18.78 -1.91
N THR A 90 9.15 19.73 -1.55
CA THR A 90 10.33 19.43 -0.75
C THR A 90 9.87 19.28 0.68
N CYS A 91 9.97 18.07 1.22
CA CYS A 91 9.73 17.83 2.63
C CYS A 91 11.02 18.10 3.42
N ASN A 92 10.87 18.51 4.69
CA ASN A 92 12.04 18.56 5.57
C ASN A 92 12.46 17.13 5.89
N SER A 93 13.75 16.82 5.70
CA SER A 93 14.27 15.52 6.11
C SER A 93 14.26 15.40 7.63
N GLY A 94 13.77 14.29 8.17
CA GLY A 94 13.72 14.07 9.61
C GLY A 94 12.76 12.96 10.00
N PHE A 95 12.71 12.64 11.28
CA PHE A 95 11.63 11.80 11.78
C PHE A 95 10.34 12.61 11.79
N VAL A 96 9.24 11.98 11.40
CA VAL A 96 7.90 12.53 11.43
C VAL A 96 6.93 11.48 11.96
N CYS A 97 5.88 11.91 12.64
CA CYS A 97 4.75 11.03 12.94
C CYS A 97 3.92 10.90 11.66
N ILE A 98 3.73 9.66 11.18
CA ILE A 98 2.92 9.41 9.98
C ILE A 98 1.45 9.16 10.34
N ASN A 99 1.19 8.77 11.58
CA ASN A 99 -0.11 8.68 12.25
C ASN A 99 0.12 8.74 13.77
N ASP A 100 -0.96 8.56 14.55
CA ASP A 100 -0.95 8.70 16.01
C ASP A 100 -0.06 7.68 16.73
N ASP A 101 0.33 6.58 16.08
CA ASP A 101 1.08 5.47 16.71
C ASP A 101 2.37 5.09 15.98
N MET A 102 2.77 5.85 14.95
CA MET A 102 3.92 5.47 14.13
C MET A 102 4.78 6.66 13.73
N GLN A 103 6.08 6.48 13.92
CA GLN A 103 7.13 7.38 13.49
C GLN A 103 7.82 6.82 12.23
N ALA A 104 8.21 7.66 11.28
CA ALA A 104 9.07 7.27 10.17
C ALA A 104 10.06 8.38 9.83
N PHE A 105 11.17 8.02 9.21
CA PHE A 105 12.13 8.98 8.66
C PHE A 105 11.67 9.44 7.27
N GLN A 106 11.24 10.69 7.17
CA GLN A 106 10.88 11.38 5.94
C GLN A 106 12.15 11.90 5.23
N LYS A 107 12.24 11.64 3.93
CA LYS A 107 13.27 12.15 3.02
C LYS A 107 12.81 13.46 2.38
N GLU A 108 13.73 14.17 1.71
CA GLU A 108 13.44 15.42 1.01
C GLU A 108 12.41 15.27 -0.12
N ASP A 109 12.31 14.08 -0.72
CA ASP A 109 11.30 13.70 -1.71
C ASP A 109 9.94 13.29 -1.09
N CYS A 110 9.73 13.60 0.19
CA CYS A 110 8.57 13.25 1.00
C CYS A 110 8.33 11.75 1.23
N LYS A 111 9.18 10.85 0.71
CA LYS A 111 9.06 9.42 0.98
C LYS A 111 9.47 9.12 2.41
N THR A 112 8.75 8.21 3.06
CA THR A 112 9.06 7.75 4.41
C THR A 112 9.81 6.42 4.38
N THR A 113 10.75 6.27 5.31
CA THR A 113 11.57 5.06 5.51
C THR A 113 11.75 4.81 7.00
N LYS A 114 12.30 3.67 7.41
CA LYS A 114 12.59 3.37 8.84
C LYS A 114 11.37 3.60 9.75
N LYS A 115 10.25 2.99 9.38
CA LYS A 115 9.04 3.03 10.20
C LYS A 115 9.32 2.38 11.56
N LYS A 116 8.79 2.99 12.62
CA LYS A 116 8.90 2.53 14.00
C LYS A 116 7.55 2.76 14.67
N TRP A 117 7.01 1.71 15.28
CA TRP A 117 5.83 1.80 16.13
C TRP A 117 6.15 2.53 17.44
N CYS A 118 5.20 3.31 17.92
CA CYS A 118 5.29 4.06 19.16
C CYS A 118 4.25 3.51 20.15
N ASP A 119 4.67 2.67 21.09
CA ASP A 119 3.78 1.98 22.05
C ASP A 119 2.90 2.92 22.88
N TYR A 120 3.29 4.19 23.03
CA TYR A 120 2.58 5.21 23.80
C TYR A 120 2.14 6.40 22.93
N GLY A 121 2.00 6.17 21.63
CA GLY A 121 1.65 7.18 20.64
C GLY A 121 2.84 7.99 20.13
N CYS A 122 2.62 8.71 19.03
CA CYS A 122 3.57 9.56 18.34
C CYS A 122 3.05 11.00 18.38
N SER A 123 3.85 11.91 18.95
CA SER A 123 3.53 13.33 18.96
C SER A 123 4.78 14.18 18.79
N GLY A 124 4.65 15.36 18.19
CA GLY A 124 5.80 16.25 17.98
C GLY A 124 6.93 15.61 17.17
N ASN A 125 6.60 14.73 16.22
CA ASN A 125 7.54 13.97 15.40
C ASN A 125 8.42 12.96 16.19
N ALA A 126 8.04 12.62 17.42
CA ALA A 126 8.72 11.66 18.28
C ALA A 126 7.74 10.63 18.85
N CYS A 127 8.22 9.40 19.09
CA CYS A 127 7.45 8.47 19.93
C CYS A 127 7.43 8.99 21.36
N ASN A 128 6.26 8.98 21.97
CA ASN A 128 6.10 9.34 23.38
C ASN A 128 6.82 8.30 24.25
N PRO A 129 7.48 8.73 25.35
CA PRO A 129 8.07 7.81 26.30
C PRO A 129 6.97 7.04 27.04
N ALA A 130 7.35 5.89 27.62
CA ALA A 130 6.50 5.23 28.59
C ALA A 130 6.17 6.19 29.74
N PRO A 131 4.91 6.21 30.24
CA PRO A 131 4.55 7.06 31.36
C PRO A 131 5.41 6.72 32.58
N GLU A 132 6.18 7.70 33.06
CA GLU A 132 6.99 7.58 34.28
C GLU A 132 6.03 7.45 35.48
N ASN A 133 5.86 6.22 35.99
CA ASN A 133 5.02 5.86 37.12
C ASN A 133 3.51 5.70 36.81
N GLY A 134 3.18 4.62 36.09
CA GLY A 134 1.97 3.89 36.45
C GLY A 134 2.24 3.06 37.70
N ASN A 135 1.73 3.50 38.85
CA ASN A 135 1.21 2.56 39.83
C ASN A 135 0.39 1.56 39.02
N VAL A 136 0.86 0.32 38.93
CA VAL A 136 0.09 -0.78 38.38
C VAL A 136 -1.04 -1.01 39.38
N THR A 137 -2.06 -0.16 39.33
CA THR A 137 -3.40 -0.64 39.59
C THR A 137 -3.62 -1.62 38.45
N ASN A 138 -3.39 -2.91 38.73
CA ASN A 138 -4.06 -3.97 38.01
C ASN A 138 -5.55 -3.66 38.18
N THR A 139 -6.10 -2.78 37.34
CA THR A 139 -7.52 -2.73 37.09
C THR A 139 -7.78 -4.02 36.31
N THR A 140 -7.85 -5.10 37.07
CA THR A 140 -8.74 -6.19 36.76
C THR A 140 -10.07 -5.49 36.59
N GLU A 141 -10.59 -5.46 35.36
CA GLU A 141 -11.98 -5.10 35.12
C GLU A 141 -12.82 -6.05 35.96
N THR A 142 -13.07 -5.63 37.19
CA THR A 142 -14.15 -6.18 37.99
C THR A 142 -15.36 -5.48 37.42
N ASN A 143 -16.15 -6.25 36.68
CA ASN A 143 -17.52 -5.93 36.30
C ASN A 143 -18.25 -5.40 37.55
N GLU A 144 -18.24 -4.08 37.73
CA GLU A 144 -19.27 -3.41 38.51
C GLU A 144 -20.41 -3.13 37.55
N THR A 145 -21.44 -3.94 37.73
CA THR A 145 -22.77 -3.82 37.15
C THR A 145 -23.32 -2.43 37.45
N VAL A 146 -23.19 -1.52 36.49
CA VAL A 146 -24.06 -0.36 36.39
C VAL A 146 -25.24 -0.81 35.53
N GLU A 147 -26.35 -1.06 36.21
CA GLU A 147 -27.65 -1.19 35.56
C GLU A 147 -28.03 0.17 34.96
N ASP A 148 -27.66 0.39 33.69
CA ASP A 148 -28.53 1.12 32.77
C ASP A 148 -28.27 0.68 31.33
N VAL A 149 -29.36 0.42 30.62
CA VAL A 149 -29.45 -0.50 29.48
C VAL A 149 -29.12 0.21 28.16
N GLU A 150 -27.92 0.00 27.65
CA GLU A 150 -27.67 -0.09 26.20
C GLU A 150 -26.84 -1.35 25.93
N ASP A 151 -27.34 -2.22 25.05
CA ASP A 151 -26.72 -3.51 24.70
C ASP A 151 -25.31 -3.30 24.10
N VAL A 152 -24.27 -3.30 24.94
CA VAL A 152 -22.88 -3.31 24.49
C VAL A 152 -22.58 -4.70 23.93
N VAL A 153 -22.52 -4.81 22.61
CA VAL A 153 -22.08 -6.01 21.89
C VAL A 153 -20.63 -6.30 22.29
N THR A 154 -20.41 -7.36 23.08
CA THR A 154 -19.07 -7.85 23.39
C THR A 154 -18.54 -8.59 22.17
N ILE A 155 -17.51 -8.02 21.53
CA ILE A 155 -16.87 -8.63 20.36
C ILE A 155 -15.78 -9.60 20.86
N ASP A 156 -15.87 -10.87 20.48
CA ASP A 156 -14.89 -11.91 20.86
C ASP A 156 -13.60 -11.74 20.04
N ILE A 157 -12.58 -11.11 20.63
CA ILE A 157 -11.27 -10.89 20.01
C ILE A 157 -10.41 -12.14 20.16
N LYS A 158 -9.90 -12.66 19.03
CA LYS A 158 -9.07 -13.86 18.98
C LYS A 158 -7.65 -13.52 18.52
N GLN A 159 -6.67 -14.24 19.07
CA GLN A 159 -5.26 -14.12 18.68
C GLN A 159 -4.82 -15.34 17.86
N LEU A 160 -4.02 -15.13 16.82
CA LEU A 160 -3.47 -16.19 15.97
C LEU A 160 -2.00 -15.92 15.59
N GLU A 161 -1.10 -16.88 15.82
CA GLU A 161 0.33 -16.74 15.51
C GLU A 161 0.71 -17.29 14.13
N ILE A 162 1.92 -16.97 13.65
CA ILE A 162 2.45 -17.58 12.41
C ILE A 162 2.61 -19.08 12.59
N GLY A 163 1.99 -19.85 11.68
CA GLY A 163 2.05 -21.30 11.67
C GLY A 163 0.94 -21.99 12.43
N ASP A 164 0.14 -21.24 13.20
CA ASP A 164 -1.09 -21.75 13.78
C ASP A 164 -2.17 -21.92 12.70
N GLU A 165 -2.96 -22.97 12.84
CA GLU A 165 -4.18 -23.21 12.05
C GLU A 165 -5.36 -23.33 13.02
N VAL A 166 -6.41 -22.54 12.78
CA VAL A 166 -7.63 -22.55 13.57
C VAL A 166 -8.84 -22.85 12.68
N ILE A 167 -9.70 -23.74 13.15
CA ILE A 167 -10.97 -24.04 12.48
C ILE A 167 -12.04 -23.10 13.06
N ILE A 168 -12.63 -22.29 12.18
CA ILE A 168 -13.70 -21.34 12.51
C ILE A 168 -14.99 -21.87 11.88
N THR A 169 -16.07 -22.00 12.65
CA THR A 169 -17.38 -22.41 12.15
C THR A 169 -18.30 -21.20 12.04
N VAL A 170 -18.70 -20.83 10.83
CA VAL A 170 -19.68 -19.75 10.55
C VAL A 170 -20.82 -20.32 9.74
N ALA A 171 -22.06 -20.20 10.23
CA ALA A 171 -23.27 -20.72 9.59
C ALA A 171 -23.10 -22.20 9.14
N GLU A 172 -22.68 -23.08 10.06
CA GLU A 172 -22.45 -24.52 9.84
C GLU A 172 -21.31 -24.87 8.85
N THR A 173 -20.61 -23.86 8.32
CA THR A 173 -19.45 -24.06 7.43
C THR A 173 -18.15 -23.89 8.21
N ASN A 174 -17.24 -24.84 8.05
CA ASN A 174 -15.92 -24.80 8.67
C ASN A 174 -14.89 -24.15 7.74
N TYR A 175 -14.14 -23.19 8.26
CA TYR A 175 -13.05 -22.50 7.58
C TYR A 175 -11.74 -22.80 8.31
N ASN A 176 -10.69 -23.18 7.59
CA ASN A 176 -9.34 -23.28 8.15
C ASN A 176 -8.62 -21.94 7.96
N LEU A 177 -8.47 -21.16 9.02
CA LEU A 177 -7.73 -19.89 9.03
C LEU A 177 -6.31 -20.12 9.54
N SER A 178 -5.33 -19.58 8.81
CA SER A 178 -3.92 -19.58 9.24
C SER A 178 -3.19 -18.31 8.82
N VAL A 179 -2.14 -17.96 9.56
CA VAL A 179 -1.25 -16.85 9.20
C VAL A 179 0.03 -17.39 8.59
N TYR A 180 0.33 -16.99 7.35
CA TYR A 180 1.53 -17.46 6.66
C TYR A 180 2.62 -16.41 6.51
N ASN A 181 2.31 -15.13 6.73
CA ASN A 181 3.32 -14.08 6.77
C ASN A 181 2.84 -12.88 7.59
N ILE A 182 3.71 -12.34 8.46
CA ILE A 182 3.46 -11.10 9.21
C ILE A 182 4.67 -10.18 9.03
N GLU A 183 4.37 -8.94 8.68
CA GLU A 183 5.28 -7.81 8.73
C GLU A 183 4.80 -6.79 9.77
N MET A 184 5.59 -5.73 9.96
CA MET A 184 5.39 -4.74 11.04
C MET A 184 3.97 -4.16 11.13
N ASP A 185 3.30 -3.92 10.00
CA ASP A 185 1.99 -3.25 9.93
C ASP A 185 0.96 -4.00 9.09
N ARG A 186 1.27 -5.25 8.71
CA ARG A 186 0.46 -6.00 7.75
C ARG A 186 0.66 -7.49 7.87
N VAL A 187 -0.38 -8.23 7.50
CA VAL A 187 -0.43 -9.68 7.56
C VAL A 187 -0.92 -10.25 6.23
N ARG A 188 -0.52 -11.48 5.94
CA ARG A 188 -1.17 -12.32 4.95
C ARG A 188 -1.70 -13.58 5.62
N ILE A 189 -2.98 -13.82 5.39
CA ILE A 189 -3.71 -14.95 5.93
C ILE A 189 -4.10 -15.91 4.81
N LYS A 190 -4.33 -17.17 5.18
CA LYS A 190 -4.88 -18.20 4.31
C LYS A 190 -6.19 -18.68 4.92
N VAL A 191 -7.25 -18.69 4.13
CA VAL A 191 -8.54 -19.28 4.50
C VAL A 191 -8.80 -20.44 3.56
N ASN A 192 -8.84 -21.67 4.10
CA ASN A 192 -8.81 -22.91 3.34
C ASN A 192 -7.60 -22.94 2.40
N ASP A 193 -7.82 -22.87 1.08
CA ASP A 193 -6.76 -22.80 0.06
C ASP A 193 -6.58 -21.40 -0.55
N ALA A 194 -7.42 -20.44 -0.21
CA ALA A 194 -7.33 -19.08 -0.69
C ALA A 194 -6.31 -18.27 0.14
N LYS A 195 -5.40 -17.57 -0.53
CA LYS A 195 -4.44 -16.66 0.09
C LYS A 195 -4.92 -15.22 -0.06
N SER A 196 -4.81 -14.43 1.00
CA SER A 196 -5.05 -12.99 0.93
C SER A 196 -3.87 -12.25 0.29
N ASP A 197 -4.16 -11.05 -0.20
CA ASP A 197 -3.16 -9.98 -0.35
C ASP A 197 -2.71 -9.46 1.02
N TRP A 198 -1.85 -8.43 1.03
CA TRP A 198 -1.46 -7.75 2.27
C TRP A 198 -2.66 -7.07 2.90
N LEU A 199 -3.04 -7.53 4.08
CA LEU A 199 -4.06 -6.92 4.90
C LEU A 199 -3.39 -5.98 5.90
N VAL A 200 -3.86 -4.75 5.97
CA VAL A 200 -3.39 -3.70 6.87
C VAL A 200 -4.35 -3.52 8.03
N ARG A 201 -3.82 -3.13 9.19
CA ARG A 201 -4.63 -2.73 10.35
C ARG A 201 -5.49 -1.53 9.99
N THR A 202 -6.76 -1.78 9.68
CA THR A 202 -7.69 -0.74 9.22
C THR A 202 -8.99 -0.75 10.01
N GLY A 203 -9.29 -1.82 10.75
CA GLY A 203 -10.62 -2.04 11.35
C GLY A 203 -11.70 -2.36 10.32
N ASN A 204 -11.39 -2.37 9.02
CA ASN A 204 -12.33 -2.73 7.96
C ASN A 204 -12.36 -4.25 7.78
N SER A 205 -13.56 -4.79 7.55
CA SER A 205 -13.76 -6.19 7.18
C SER A 205 -13.21 -6.46 5.77
N THR A 206 -12.68 -7.66 5.56
CA THR A 206 -12.27 -8.15 4.24
C THR A 206 -12.73 -9.60 4.05
N ILE A 207 -12.95 -10.01 2.81
CA ILE A 207 -13.41 -11.38 2.50
C ILE A 207 -12.25 -12.15 1.88
N VAL A 208 -11.86 -13.25 2.53
CA VAL A 208 -10.80 -14.16 2.06
C VAL A 208 -11.35 -15.59 2.07
N GLY A 209 -11.34 -16.27 0.91
CA GLY A 209 -11.82 -17.65 0.83
C GLY A 209 -13.29 -17.85 1.24
N GLY A 210 -14.11 -16.80 1.14
CA GLY A 210 -15.51 -16.80 1.56
C GLY A 210 -15.76 -16.46 3.04
N LEU A 211 -14.71 -16.28 3.84
CA LEU A 211 -14.82 -15.83 5.23
C LEU A 211 -14.62 -14.32 5.31
N GLU A 212 -15.59 -13.61 5.90
CA GLU A 212 -15.43 -12.21 6.30
C GLU A 212 -14.64 -12.14 7.62
N ILE A 213 -13.57 -11.37 7.64
CA ILE A 213 -12.67 -11.21 8.78
C ILE A 213 -12.30 -9.74 8.94
N THR A 214 -12.27 -9.28 10.19
CA THR A 214 -11.81 -7.95 10.54
C THR A 214 -10.53 -8.05 11.36
N LEU A 215 -9.46 -7.44 10.87
CA LEU A 215 -8.20 -7.35 11.58
C LEU A 215 -8.22 -6.17 12.55
N GLN A 216 -8.08 -6.50 13.84
CA GLN A 216 -8.01 -5.52 14.92
C GLN A 216 -6.58 -5.04 15.13
N ASP A 217 -5.62 -5.96 15.15
CA ASP A 217 -4.21 -5.63 15.33
C ASP A 217 -3.23 -6.62 14.67
N VAL A 218 -2.00 -6.16 14.46
CA VAL A 218 -0.85 -6.96 14.01
C VAL A 218 0.25 -6.81 15.06
N LEU A 219 0.38 -7.83 15.91
CA LEU A 219 1.36 -7.88 16.99
C LEU A 219 2.70 -8.37 16.42
N PHE A 220 3.59 -7.44 16.09
CA PHE A 220 4.89 -7.76 15.49
C PHE A 220 6.07 -7.22 16.31
N GLN A 221 6.96 -8.12 16.72
CA GLN A 221 8.23 -7.80 17.37
C GLN A 221 9.40 -8.27 16.49
N SER A 222 10.31 -7.35 16.17
CA SER A 222 11.35 -7.56 15.15
C SER A 222 12.57 -8.36 15.63
N TYR A 223 12.73 -8.58 16.93
CA TYR A 223 13.87 -9.31 17.49
C TYR A 223 13.67 -10.84 17.40
N PRO A 224 14.75 -11.64 17.38
CA PRO A 224 14.63 -13.10 17.34
C PRO A 224 13.82 -13.64 18.53
N GLY A 225 12.77 -14.42 18.24
CA GLY A 225 11.83 -14.93 19.24
C GLY A 225 10.75 -13.93 19.68
N GLY A 226 10.69 -12.74 19.07
CA GLY A 226 9.61 -11.79 19.29
C GLY A 226 8.26 -12.32 18.80
N LEU A 227 7.19 -11.86 19.45
CA LEU A 227 5.81 -12.20 19.11
C LEU A 227 5.49 -11.81 17.66
N LYS A 228 4.82 -12.72 16.95
CA LYS A 228 4.27 -12.50 15.61
C LYS A 228 2.88 -13.09 15.56
N ALA A 229 1.90 -12.26 15.88
CA ALA A 229 0.49 -12.66 15.95
C ALA A 229 -0.41 -11.59 15.33
N ILE A 230 -1.67 -11.95 15.11
CA ILE A 230 -2.74 -11.01 14.78
C ILE A 230 -3.86 -11.12 15.80
N GLU A 231 -4.57 -10.01 15.98
CA GLU A 231 -5.87 -9.99 16.65
C GLU A 231 -6.95 -9.78 15.61
N TYR A 232 -7.98 -10.62 15.65
CA TYR A 232 -9.03 -10.62 14.65
C TYR A 232 -10.40 -10.93 15.24
N THR A 233 -11.43 -10.52 14.51
CA THR A 233 -12.84 -10.79 14.82
C THR A 233 -13.54 -11.33 13.58
N ILE A 234 -14.53 -12.19 13.80
CA ILE A 234 -15.43 -12.72 12.77
C ILE A 234 -16.83 -12.17 13.09
N PRO A 235 -17.50 -11.48 12.14
CA PRO A 235 -18.82 -10.91 12.36
C PRO A 235 -19.91 -11.97 12.54
#